data_AF-A0AAC9PWD1-F1
#
_entry.id   AF-A0AAC9PWD1-F1
#
_cell.length_a   1.000
_cell.length_b   1.000
_cell.length_c   1.000
_cell.angle_alpha   90.00
_cell.angle_beta   90.00
_cell.angle_gamma   90.00
#
_symmetry.space_group_name_H-M   'P 1'
#
loop_
_entity.id
_entity.type
_entity.pdbx_description
1 polymer ?
#
loop_
_entity_poly.entity_id
_entity_poly.type
_entity_poly.pdbx_seq_one_letter_code
_entity_poly.pdbx_strand_id
1 'polypeptide(L)'
;MKQFKTLLIAAALFIGATSLTNAQSKIAHINTQELIQSMPATKAAQADIESVRATYQADIKAMKQELDTKTKRFDAEASTKTQEENEKRYFELQSDTQAMQEYAADAQQKLQKKEFDLLKPITEKAEAAILKVAKAQGFNYVVDSTPGRGIIMAEGKDLLADVKKELGF
;
A
#
# COMPACT_ATOMS: atom_id res chain seq x y z
N MET A 1 10.77 -2.75 73.65
CA MET A 1 11.24 -1.74 72.66
C MET A 1 12.04 -2.33 71.48
N LYS A 2 12.96 -3.28 71.68
CA LYS A 2 13.73 -3.88 70.56
C LYS A 2 12.83 -4.57 69.53
N GLN A 3 11.88 -5.39 69.98
CA GLN A 3 10.94 -6.11 69.10
C GLN A 3 10.01 -5.18 68.28
N PHE A 4 9.65 -4.01 68.84
CA PHE A 4 8.81 -3.03 68.15
C PHE A 4 9.58 -2.29 67.04
N LYS A 5 10.88 -2.02 67.26
CA LYS A 5 11.78 -1.49 66.23
C LYS A 5 11.99 -2.50 65.10
N THR A 6 12.15 -3.78 65.44
CA THR A 6 12.26 -4.85 64.44
C THR A 6 10.98 -4.99 63.62
N LEU A 7 9.80 -4.88 64.25
CA LEU A 7 8.51 -4.95 63.57
C LEU A 7 8.28 -3.76 62.62
N LEU A 8 8.69 -2.55 63.03
CA LEU A 8 8.63 -1.35 62.20
C LEU A 8 9.56 -1.41 60.98
N ILE A 9 10.76 -1.97 61.13
CA ILE A 9 11.71 -2.17 60.02
C ILE A 9 11.17 -3.23 59.05
N ALA A 10 10.59 -4.32 59.56
CA ALA A 10 9.94 -5.34 58.74
C ALA A 10 8.73 -4.80 57.96
N ALA A 11 7.90 -3.95 58.60
CA ALA A 11 6.77 -3.29 57.94
C ALA A 11 7.22 -2.31 56.85
N ALA A 12 8.28 -1.53 57.09
CA ALA A 12 8.86 -0.63 56.10
C ALA A 12 9.46 -1.38 54.89
N LEU A 13 10.09 -2.54 55.12
CA LEU A 13 10.58 -3.42 54.05
C LEU A 13 9.43 -4.04 53.23
N PHE A 14 8.33 -4.42 53.86
CA PHE A 14 7.15 -4.94 53.16
C PHE A 14 6.46 -3.88 52.30
N ILE A 15 6.36 -2.63 52.78
CA ILE A 15 5.76 -1.51 52.02
C ILE A 15 6.70 -1.07 50.86
N GLY A 16 8.02 -1.15 51.03
CA GLY A 16 8.99 -0.89 49.97
C GLY A 16 9.03 -1.99 48.89
N ALA A 17 8.81 -3.25 49.26
CA ALA A 17 8.78 -4.38 48.35
C ALA A 17 7.50 -4.43 47.47
N THR A 18 6.42 -3.76 47.88
CA THR A 18 5.22 -3.56 47.05
C THR A 18 5.35 -2.38 46.09
N SER A 19 6.56 -2.03 45.66
CA SER A 19 6.75 -1.20 44.47
C SER A 19 5.97 -1.87 43.35
N LEU A 20 4.75 -1.38 43.09
CA LEU A 20 3.83 -1.89 42.09
C LEU A 20 4.54 -1.78 40.75
N THR A 21 5.24 -2.83 40.36
CA THR A 21 5.65 -3.04 38.98
C THR A 21 4.35 -3.26 38.23
N ASN A 22 3.69 -2.16 37.85
CA ASN A 22 2.79 -2.19 36.72
C ASN A 22 3.65 -2.70 35.58
N ALA A 23 3.55 -3.99 35.29
CA ALA A 23 4.13 -4.57 34.10
C ALA A 23 3.38 -3.92 32.93
N GLN A 24 3.78 -2.70 32.56
CA GLN A 24 3.26 -2.03 31.39
C GLN A 24 3.57 -2.96 30.24
N SER A 25 2.51 -3.49 29.62
CA SER A 25 2.59 -4.37 28.48
C SER A 25 3.58 -3.77 27.50
N LYS A 26 4.69 -4.49 27.26
CA LYS A 26 5.74 -4.07 26.31
C LYS A 26 5.29 -4.23 24.85
N ILE A 27 3.98 -4.16 24.62
CA ILE A 27 3.29 -4.38 23.37
C ILE A 27 2.46 -3.12 23.11
N ALA A 28 2.66 -2.53 21.95
CA ALA A 28 1.80 -1.52 21.39
C ALA A 28 1.15 -2.06 20.11
N HIS A 29 0.16 -1.35 19.60
CA HIS A 29 -0.45 -1.66 18.32
C HIS A 29 -0.52 -0.42 17.43
N ILE A 30 -0.69 -0.65 16.14
CA ILE A 30 -0.95 0.40 15.17
C ILE A 30 -1.69 -0.19 13.97
N ASN A 31 -2.66 0.55 13.45
CA ASN A 31 -3.26 0.24 12.16
C ASN A 31 -2.35 0.74 11.04
N THR A 32 -1.52 -0.14 10.48
CA THR A 32 -0.54 0.26 9.45
C THR A 32 -1.22 0.68 8.16
N GLN A 33 -2.35 0.06 7.80
CA GLN A 33 -3.11 0.43 6.62
C GLN A 33 -3.67 1.84 6.74
N GLU A 34 -4.27 2.18 7.87
CA GLU A 34 -4.78 3.54 8.12
C GLU A 34 -3.65 4.56 8.12
N LEU A 35 -2.52 4.26 8.75
CA LEU A 35 -1.34 5.11 8.73
C LEU A 35 -0.93 5.41 7.29
N ILE A 36 -0.68 4.38 6.48
CA ILE A 36 -0.23 4.53 5.09
C ILE A 36 -1.27 5.29 4.27
N GLN A 37 -2.56 4.96 4.37
CA GLN A 37 -3.62 5.66 3.65
C GLN A 37 -3.73 7.16 4.02
N SER A 38 -3.42 7.49 5.27
CA SER A 38 -3.44 8.88 5.74
C SER A 38 -2.22 9.71 5.31
N MET A 39 -1.12 9.08 4.86
CA MET A 39 0.09 9.79 4.45
C MET A 39 -0.14 10.65 3.19
N PRO A 40 0.30 11.91 3.17
CA PRO A 40 0.21 12.77 1.98
C PRO A 40 0.87 12.16 0.74
N ALA A 41 2.00 11.46 0.92
CA ALA A 41 2.70 10.78 -0.16
C ALA A 41 1.85 9.67 -0.81
N THR A 42 0.99 8.99 -0.04
CA THR A 42 0.08 7.96 -0.55
C THR A 42 -0.99 8.56 -1.46
N LYS A 43 -1.56 9.71 -1.07
CA LYS A 43 -2.53 10.42 -1.93
C LYS A 43 -1.90 10.86 -3.25
N ALA A 44 -0.67 11.38 -3.19
CA ALA A 44 0.08 11.76 -4.39
C ALA A 44 0.38 10.54 -5.28
N ALA A 45 0.84 9.44 -4.70
CA ALA A 45 1.10 8.20 -5.43
C ALA A 45 -0.17 7.65 -6.09
N GLN A 46 -1.31 7.63 -5.37
CA GLN A 46 -2.60 7.20 -5.91
C GLN A 46 -3.04 8.05 -7.10
N ALA A 47 -2.88 9.38 -7.03
CA ALA A 47 -3.20 10.27 -8.13
C ALA A 47 -2.33 10.00 -9.37
N ASP A 48 -1.02 9.77 -9.18
CA ASP A 48 -0.11 9.45 -10.29
C ASP A 48 -0.42 8.08 -10.92
N ILE A 49 -0.72 7.06 -10.10
CA ILE A 49 -1.15 5.73 -10.56
C ILE A 49 -2.44 5.84 -11.38
N GLU A 50 -3.44 6.58 -10.89
CA GLU A 50 -4.71 6.76 -11.59
C GLU A 50 -4.54 7.52 -12.89
N SER A 51 -3.71 8.56 -12.90
CA SER A 51 -3.40 9.31 -14.12
C SER A 51 -2.77 8.42 -15.19
N VAL A 52 -1.79 7.58 -14.84
CA VAL A 52 -1.14 6.67 -15.79
C VAL A 52 -2.12 5.60 -16.27
N ARG A 53 -2.93 5.04 -15.37
CA ARG A 53 -3.97 4.07 -15.71
C ARG A 53 -4.96 4.65 -16.72
N ALA A 54 -5.41 5.88 -16.50
CA ALA A 54 -6.32 6.58 -17.40
C ALA A 54 -5.69 6.79 -18.79
N THR A 55 -4.40 7.14 -18.85
CA THR A 55 -3.67 7.26 -20.13
C THR A 55 -3.66 5.93 -20.89
N TYR A 56 -3.27 4.83 -20.24
CA TYR A 56 -3.26 3.51 -20.90
C TYR A 56 -4.64 3.07 -21.37
N GLN A 57 -5.70 3.34 -20.58
CA GLN A 57 -7.08 3.06 -20.99
C GLN A 57 -7.50 3.89 -22.21
N ALA A 58 -7.11 5.17 -22.27
CA ALA A 58 -7.39 6.04 -23.40
C ALA A 58 -6.68 5.56 -24.67
N ASP A 59 -5.40 5.20 -24.57
CA ASP A 59 -4.61 4.69 -25.69
C ASP A 59 -5.18 3.38 -26.24
N ILE A 60 -5.52 2.42 -25.38
CA ILE A 60 -6.15 1.15 -25.78
C ILE A 60 -7.49 1.40 -26.47
N LYS A 61 -8.29 2.33 -25.93
CA LYS A 61 -9.57 2.71 -26.55
C LYS A 61 -9.37 3.32 -27.93
N ALA A 62 -8.37 4.18 -28.11
CA ALA A 62 -8.05 4.79 -29.40
C ALA A 62 -7.61 3.74 -30.43
N MET A 63 -6.69 2.84 -30.06
CA MET A 63 -6.26 1.72 -30.91
C MET A 63 -7.44 0.84 -31.34
N LYS A 64 -8.34 0.53 -30.39
CA LYS A 64 -9.56 -0.24 -30.70
C LYS A 64 -10.47 0.48 -31.69
N GLN A 65 -10.69 1.78 -31.53
CA GLN A 65 -11.50 2.58 -32.45
C GLN A 65 -10.88 2.65 -33.85
N GLU A 66 -9.56 2.76 -33.93
CA GLU A 66 -8.83 2.73 -35.20
C GLU A 66 -8.98 1.38 -35.89
N LEU A 67 -8.75 0.28 -35.17
CA LEU A 67 -8.94 -1.09 -35.64
C LEU A 67 -10.37 -1.33 -36.16
N ASP A 68 -11.38 -0.93 -35.38
CA ASP A 68 -12.79 -1.06 -35.78
C ASP A 68 -13.08 -0.26 -37.07
N THR A 69 -12.46 0.91 -37.24
CA THR A 69 -12.58 1.75 -38.44
C THR A 69 -11.89 1.12 -39.64
N LYS A 70 -10.65 0.63 -39.48
CA LYS A 70 -9.91 -0.07 -40.55
C LYS A 70 -10.65 -1.32 -41.00
N THR A 71 -11.23 -2.08 -40.06
CA THR A 71 -12.00 -3.30 -40.33
C THR A 71 -13.25 -2.99 -41.17
N LYS A 72 -14.06 -2.01 -40.75
CA LYS A 72 -15.24 -1.57 -41.52
C LYS A 72 -14.88 -1.11 -42.93
N ARG A 73 -13.76 -0.39 -43.09
CA ARG A 73 -13.27 0.05 -44.40
C ARG A 73 -12.82 -1.13 -45.26
N PHE A 74 -12.14 -2.11 -44.65
CA PHE A 74 -11.78 -3.36 -45.32
C PHE A 74 -13.02 -4.08 -45.86
N ASP A 75 -14.02 -4.31 -45.02
CA ASP A 75 -15.25 -5.00 -45.40
C ASP A 75 -16.01 -4.28 -46.53
N ALA A 76 -16.06 -2.94 -46.49
CA ALA A 76 -16.75 -2.15 -47.50
C ALA A 76 -16.06 -2.12 -48.86
N GLU A 77 -14.72 -2.17 -48.88
CA GLU A 77 -13.92 -2.02 -50.10
C GLU A 77 -13.42 -3.35 -50.67
N ALA A 78 -13.52 -4.47 -49.94
CA ALA A 78 -12.91 -5.74 -50.29
C ALA A 78 -13.29 -6.22 -51.71
N SER A 79 -14.55 -6.04 -52.13
CA SER A 79 -15.02 -6.42 -53.48
C SER A 79 -14.47 -5.55 -54.61
N THR A 80 -13.91 -4.38 -54.29
CA THR A 80 -13.42 -3.38 -55.26
C THR A 80 -11.89 -3.37 -55.39
N LYS A 81 -11.19 -4.14 -54.55
CA LYS A 81 -9.72 -4.21 -54.47
C LYS A 81 -9.20 -5.51 -55.05
N THR A 82 -7.91 -5.53 -55.42
CA THR A 82 -7.27 -6.78 -55.86
C THR A 82 -7.10 -7.74 -54.69
N GLN A 83 -6.90 -9.02 -55.00
CA GLN A 83 -6.60 -10.03 -53.98
C GLN A 83 -5.34 -9.66 -53.19
N GLU A 84 -4.27 -9.25 -53.87
CA GLU A 84 -3.00 -8.85 -53.25
C GLU A 84 -3.18 -7.65 -52.29
N GLU A 85 -3.96 -6.64 -52.70
CA GLU A 85 -4.27 -5.49 -51.83
C GLU A 85 -5.05 -5.92 -50.59
N ASN A 86 -6.03 -6.81 -50.75
CA ASN A 86 -6.82 -7.31 -49.62
C ASN A 86 -6.00 -8.18 -48.66
N GLU A 87 -5.11 -9.02 -49.18
CA GLU A 87 -4.18 -9.82 -48.35
C GLU A 87 -3.31 -8.89 -47.49
N LYS A 88 -2.69 -7.87 -48.09
CA LYS A 88 -1.87 -6.90 -47.36
C LYS A 88 -2.65 -6.18 -46.25
N ARG A 89 -3.88 -5.75 -46.53
CA ARG A 89 -4.75 -5.07 -45.54
C ARG A 89 -5.18 -6.00 -44.42
N TYR A 90 -5.45 -7.27 -44.74
CA TYR A 90 -5.77 -8.28 -43.73
C TYR A 90 -4.58 -8.51 -42.78
N PHE A 91 -3.36 -8.61 -43.31
CA PHE A 91 -2.15 -8.69 -42.49
C PHE A 91 -1.95 -7.45 -41.62
N GLU A 92 -2.25 -6.25 -42.13
CA GLU A 92 -2.21 -5.02 -41.33
C GLU A 92 -3.19 -5.08 -40.16
N LEU A 93 -4.45 -5.48 -40.38
CA LEU A 93 -5.45 -5.64 -39.32
C LEU A 93 -5.02 -6.66 -38.25
N GLN A 94 -4.42 -7.77 -38.68
CA GLN A 94 -3.88 -8.78 -37.76
C GLN A 94 -2.71 -8.22 -36.93
N SER A 95 -1.79 -7.50 -37.58
CA SER A 95 -0.65 -6.87 -36.93
C SER A 95 -1.09 -5.81 -35.92
N ASP A 96 -2.04 -4.95 -36.29
CA ASP A 96 -2.60 -3.93 -35.39
C ASP A 96 -3.30 -4.56 -34.18
N THR A 97 -4.04 -5.66 -34.41
CA THR A 97 -4.70 -6.41 -33.33
C THR A 97 -3.69 -6.98 -32.35
N GLN A 98 -2.61 -7.58 -32.87
CA GLN A 98 -1.53 -8.09 -32.04
C GLN A 98 -0.83 -6.97 -31.27
N ALA A 99 -0.50 -5.85 -31.93
CA ALA A 99 0.15 -4.71 -31.29
C ALA A 99 -0.72 -4.12 -30.15
N MET A 100 -2.05 -4.04 -30.34
CA MET A 100 -2.97 -3.61 -29.29
C MET A 100 -2.96 -4.57 -28.08
N GLN A 101 -2.92 -5.88 -28.30
CA GLN A 101 -2.86 -6.88 -27.23
C GLN A 101 -1.53 -6.80 -26.47
N GLU A 102 -0.41 -6.68 -27.19
CA GLU A 102 0.92 -6.52 -26.60
C GLU A 102 1.01 -5.24 -25.77
N TYR A 103 0.51 -4.12 -26.29
CA TYR A 103 0.44 -2.86 -25.56
C TYR A 103 -0.39 -3.00 -24.27
N ALA A 104 -1.54 -3.67 -24.32
CA ALA A 104 -2.38 -3.86 -23.14
C ALA A 104 -1.68 -4.69 -22.05
N ALA A 105 -0.96 -5.75 -22.44
CA ALA A 105 -0.18 -6.57 -21.52
C ALA A 105 0.99 -5.78 -20.90
N ASP A 106 1.75 -5.04 -21.73
CA ASP A 106 2.85 -4.20 -21.29
C ASP A 106 2.37 -3.06 -20.37
N ALA A 107 1.26 -2.41 -20.70
CA ALA A 107 0.63 -1.39 -19.87
C ALA A 107 0.25 -1.94 -18.48
N GLN A 108 -0.32 -3.15 -18.42
CA GLN A 108 -0.64 -3.80 -17.16
C GLN A 108 0.62 -4.10 -16.33
N GLN A 109 1.68 -4.61 -16.96
CA GLN A 109 2.96 -4.87 -16.28
C GLN A 109 3.60 -3.57 -15.76
N LYS A 110 3.64 -2.53 -16.59
CA LYS A 110 4.17 -1.21 -16.22
C LYS A 110 3.38 -0.58 -15.10
N LEU A 111 2.05 -0.71 -15.11
CA LEU A 111 1.20 -0.20 -14.04
C LEU A 111 1.50 -0.89 -12.71
N GLN A 112 1.57 -2.23 -12.68
CA GLN A 112 1.94 -2.98 -11.46
C GLN A 112 3.32 -2.58 -10.94
N LYS A 113 4.29 -2.45 -11.85
CA LYS A 113 5.64 -2.00 -11.48
C LYS A 113 5.62 -0.60 -10.89
N LYS A 114 4.87 0.33 -11.49
CA LYS A 114 4.76 1.71 -11.00
C LYS A 114 4.06 1.78 -9.64
N GLU A 115 3.00 0.98 -9.44
CA GLU A 115 2.34 0.85 -8.14
C GLU A 115 3.33 0.37 -7.06
N PHE A 116 4.12 -0.65 -7.35
CA PHE A 116 5.15 -1.15 -6.43
C PHE A 116 6.23 -0.09 -6.15
N ASP A 117 6.80 0.52 -7.20
CA ASP A 117 7.90 1.48 -7.09
C ASP A 117 7.47 2.74 -6.30
N LEU A 118 6.21 3.18 -6.42
CA LEU A 118 5.68 4.32 -5.68
C LEU A 118 5.29 3.99 -4.23
N LEU A 119 4.70 2.82 -3.98
CA LEU A 119 4.23 2.44 -2.65
C LEU A 119 5.37 1.94 -1.74
N LYS A 120 6.38 1.27 -2.29
CA LYS A 120 7.53 0.76 -1.51
C LYS A 120 8.20 1.82 -0.62
N PRO A 121 8.62 3.00 -1.11
CA PRO A 121 9.27 4.00 -0.26
C PRO A 121 8.30 4.58 0.79
N ILE A 122 7.00 4.59 0.52
CA ILE A 122 5.97 5.04 1.47
C ILE A 122 5.86 4.04 2.62
N THR A 123 5.78 2.75 2.31
CA THR A 123 5.74 1.68 3.31
C THR A 123 7.00 1.66 4.17
N GLU A 124 8.18 1.81 3.55
CA GLU A 124 9.47 1.87 4.26
C GLU A 124 9.55 3.08 5.19
N LYS A 125 9.04 4.24 4.75
CA LYS A 125 8.99 5.45 5.58
C LYS A 125 8.04 5.28 6.76
N ALA A 126 6.88 4.67 6.56
CA ALA A 126 5.92 4.38 7.61
C ALA A 126 6.53 3.42 8.65
N GLU A 127 7.15 2.33 8.20
CA GLU A 127 7.82 1.36 9.07
C GLU A 127 8.94 2.01 9.89
N ALA A 128 9.80 2.80 9.26
CA ALA A 128 10.88 3.50 9.95
C ALA A 128 10.34 4.44 11.06
N ALA A 129 9.24 5.15 10.81
CA ALA A 129 8.61 6.02 11.80
C ALA A 129 7.98 5.22 12.95
N ILE A 130 7.30 4.11 12.65
CA ILE A 130 6.76 3.19 13.68
C ILE A 130 7.88 2.69 14.58
N LEU A 131 8.97 2.17 14.00
CA LEU A 131 10.10 1.64 14.75
C LEU A 131 10.77 2.72 15.62
N LYS A 132 10.90 3.95 15.10
CA LYS A 132 11.49 5.07 15.84
C LYS A 132 10.63 5.43 17.06
N VAL A 133 9.32 5.62 16.87
CA VAL A 133 8.39 5.96 17.95
C VAL A 133 8.31 4.84 18.99
N ALA A 134 8.19 3.59 18.55
CA ALA A 134 8.10 2.43 19.44
C ALA A 134 9.34 2.28 20.32
N LYS A 135 10.55 2.43 19.74
CA LYS A 135 11.81 2.40 20.47
C LYS A 135 11.92 3.56 21.47
N ALA A 136 11.56 4.77 21.05
CA ALA A 136 11.59 5.94 21.91
C ALA A 136 10.63 5.81 23.13
N GLN A 137 9.50 5.13 22.96
CA GLN A 137 8.53 4.87 24.03
C GLN A 137 8.80 3.57 24.80
N GLY A 138 9.84 2.80 24.43
CA GLY A 138 10.27 1.61 25.16
C GLY A 138 9.38 0.38 25.00
N PHE A 139 8.73 0.23 23.84
CA PHE A 139 7.98 -0.98 23.46
C PHE A 139 8.90 -2.03 22.83
N ASN A 140 8.65 -3.31 23.14
CA ASN A 140 9.40 -4.45 22.60
C ASN A 140 8.70 -5.05 21.37
N TYR A 141 7.38 -4.89 21.29
CA TYR A 141 6.56 -5.38 20.19
C TYR A 141 5.60 -4.29 19.74
N VAL A 142 5.42 -4.20 18.42
CA VAL A 142 4.31 -3.47 17.80
C VAL A 142 3.57 -4.46 16.92
N VAL A 143 2.28 -4.64 17.16
CA VAL A 143 1.41 -5.50 16.35
C VAL A 143 0.57 -4.64 15.42
N ASP A 144 0.39 -5.12 14.19
CA ASP A 144 -0.51 -4.48 13.25
C ASP A 144 -1.97 -4.82 13.60
N SER A 145 -2.74 -3.81 13.99
CA SER A 145 -4.16 -3.93 14.34
C SER A 145 -5.09 -3.72 13.13
N THR A 146 -4.55 -3.66 11.92
CA THR A 146 -5.36 -3.61 10.68
C THR A 146 -6.38 -4.76 10.67
N PRO A 147 -7.69 -4.47 10.46
CA PRO A 147 -8.74 -5.48 10.44
C PRO A 147 -8.42 -6.66 9.50
N GLY A 148 -8.64 -7.88 9.98
CA GLY A 148 -8.39 -9.10 9.21
C GLY A 148 -6.94 -9.61 9.25
N ARG A 149 -6.00 -8.94 9.94
CA ARG A 149 -4.61 -9.41 10.11
C ARG A 149 -4.37 -10.27 11.36
N GLY A 150 -5.43 -10.80 11.97
CA GLY A 150 -5.36 -11.76 13.08
C GLY A 150 -5.49 -11.18 14.48
N ILE A 151 -5.55 -9.85 14.63
CA ILE A 151 -5.89 -9.21 15.90
C ILE A 151 -7.40 -9.00 15.98
N ILE A 152 -8.04 -9.64 16.96
CA ILE A 152 -9.50 -9.54 17.17
C ILE A 152 -9.85 -8.28 17.99
N MET A 153 -8.97 -7.88 18.92
CA MET A 153 -9.16 -6.75 19.83
C MET A 153 -7.81 -6.11 20.14
N ALA A 154 -7.74 -4.78 20.06
CA ALA A 154 -6.53 -3.99 20.29
C ALA A 154 -6.83 -2.78 21.19
N GLU A 155 -7.00 -3.02 22.50
CA GLU A 155 -7.30 -1.96 23.49
C GLU A 155 -6.04 -1.38 24.17
N GLY A 156 -4.85 -1.86 23.80
CA GLY A 156 -3.58 -1.38 24.33
C GLY A 156 -3.17 0.00 23.79
N LYS A 157 -1.91 0.39 24.02
CA LYS A 157 -1.36 1.64 23.48
C LYS A 157 -1.37 1.60 21.95
N ASP A 158 -2.13 2.52 21.36
CA ASP A 158 -2.07 2.82 19.93
C ASP A 158 -0.96 3.85 19.64
N LEU A 159 -0.11 3.55 18.66
CA LEU A 159 0.97 4.43 18.21
C LEU A 159 0.57 5.35 17.05
N LEU A 160 -0.62 5.20 16.46
CA LEU A 160 -1.02 5.90 15.23
C LEU A 160 -0.83 7.42 15.32
N ALA A 161 -1.35 8.05 16.37
CA ALA A 161 -1.24 9.50 16.56
C ALA A 161 0.23 9.96 16.75
N ASP A 162 1.02 9.19 17.48
CA ASP A 162 2.43 9.51 17.74
C ASP A 162 3.28 9.36 16.47
N VAL A 163 2.98 8.35 15.65
CA VAL A 163 3.67 8.11 14.36
C VAL A 163 3.26 9.13 13.31
N LYS A 164 1.98 9.54 13.26
CA LYS A 164 1.53 10.66 12.41
C LYS A 164 2.32 11.94 12.73
N LYS A 165 2.44 12.26 14.02
CA LYS A 165 3.25 13.39 14.49
C LYS A 165 4.73 13.27 14.09
N GLU A 166 5.33 12.08 14.20
CA GLU A 166 6.71 11.84 13.75
C GLU A 166 6.87 12.03 12.23
N LEU A 167 5.87 11.65 11.45
CA LEU A 167 5.86 11.84 10.00
C LEU A 167 5.50 13.27 9.55
N GLY A 168 5.06 14.11 10.49
CA GLY A 168 4.79 15.54 10.28
C GLY A 168 3.42 15.85 9.68
N PHE A 169 2.41 15.00 9.92
CA PHE A 169 1.03 15.25 9.48
C PHE A 169 -0.02 14.74 10.47
#